data_AF-A0AAV5VJE2-F1
#
_entry.id   AF-A0AAV5VJE2-F1
#
_cell.length_a   1.000
_cell.length_b   1.000
_cell.length_c   1.000
_cell.angle_alpha   90.00
_cell.angle_beta   90.00
_cell.angle_gamma   90.00
#
_symmetry.space_group_name_H-M   'P 1'
#
loop_
_entity.id
_entity.type
_entity.pdbx_description
1 polymer ?
#
loop_
_entity_poly.entity_id
_entity_poly.type
_entity_poly.pdbx_seq_one_letter_code
_entity_poly.pdbx_strand_id
1 'polypeptide(L)'
;SVFLLSAASIPDSTLAEYKTINAKKIYETFLNFELETKAAQDKLLCEMSFCHFEDKNNCVASCQKWGAEKNQTVFEDIIKQFSKATVVANEKECGARCQFVCQNEPCKDICSSLCSAHFSYPDRAEYEGEFNKFFGVVMEDSKKNGDYVRYSK
;
A
#
# COMPACT_ATOMS: atom_id res chain seq x y z
N SER A 1 9.72 12.94 6.72
CA SER A 1 8.87 12.93 7.92
C SER A 1 8.44 11.52 8.21
N VAL A 2 8.56 11.10 9.46
CA VAL A 2 8.24 9.74 9.95
C VAL A 2 6.74 9.66 10.16
N PHE A 3 6.09 8.62 9.64
CA PHE A 3 4.74 8.21 10.04
C PHE A 3 4.74 7.82 11.52
N LEU A 4 4.17 8.66 12.38
CA LEU A 4 3.83 8.29 13.75
C LEU A 4 2.35 7.98 13.73
N LEU A 5 1.97 6.70 13.72
CA LEU A 5 0.62 6.31 14.12
C LEU A 5 0.65 6.21 15.64
N SER A 6 0.31 7.26 16.39
CA SER A 6 0.12 7.07 17.82
C SER A 6 -1.06 6.12 18.04
N ALA A 7 -0.87 5.24 19.01
CA ALA A 7 -1.69 4.07 19.22
C ALA A 7 -3.07 4.42 19.83
N ALA A 8 -3.97 4.99 19.03
CA ALA A 8 -5.37 4.61 19.20
C ALA A 8 -5.54 3.26 18.52
N SER A 9 -5.73 2.21 19.33
CA SER A 9 -5.89 0.86 18.82
C SER A 9 -7.20 0.76 18.04
N ILE A 10 -7.12 0.54 16.72
CA ILE A 10 -8.26 0.00 15.97
C ILE A 10 -8.69 -1.28 16.70
N PRO A 11 -9.96 -1.41 17.14
CA PRO A 11 -10.39 -2.56 17.92
C PRO A 11 -10.13 -3.87 17.16
N ASP A 12 -9.68 -4.92 17.87
CA ASP A 12 -9.50 -6.26 17.29
C ASP A 12 -10.77 -6.77 16.59
N SER A 13 -11.95 -6.40 17.11
CA SER A 13 -13.24 -6.72 16.48
C SER A 13 -13.40 -6.08 15.10
N THR A 14 -12.89 -4.88 14.89
CA THR A 14 -12.90 -4.19 13.59
C THR A 14 -11.88 -4.82 12.64
N LEU A 15 -10.70 -5.21 13.13
CA LEU A 15 -9.69 -5.90 12.34
C LEU A 15 -10.16 -7.31 11.91
N ALA A 16 -10.99 -7.96 12.71
CA ALA A 16 -11.57 -9.27 12.41
C ALA A 16 -12.68 -9.25 11.34
N GLU A 17 -13.17 -8.08 10.92
CA GLU A 17 -14.18 -7.97 9.86
C GLU A 17 -13.64 -8.27 8.46
N TYR A 18 -12.32 -8.17 8.28
CA TYR A 18 -11.64 -8.37 7.00
C TYR A 18 -11.30 -9.86 6.81
N LYS A 19 -11.72 -10.45 5.70
CA LYS A 19 -11.66 -11.90 5.44
C LYS A 19 -10.52 -12.32 4.53
N THR A 20 -10.13 -11.45 3.61
CA THR A 20 -9.13 -11.69 2.57
C THR A 20 -7.78 -11.07 2.91
N ILE A 21 -7.77 -9.94 3.62
CA ILE A 21 -6.53 -9.35 4.13
C ILE A 21 -6.23 -9.80 5.56
N ASN A 22 -4.95 -9.94 5.91
CA ASN A 22 -4.54 -10.05 7.30
C ASN A 22 -4.45 -8.64 7.93
N ALA A 23 -5.61 -8.04 8.19
CA ALA A 23 -5.71 -6.65 8.67
C ALA A 23 -4.92 -6.41 9.95
N LYS A 24 -4.88 -7.39 10.87
CA LYS A 24 -4.10 -7.32 12.10
C LYS A 24 -2.61 -7.24 11.81
N LYS A 25 -2.05 -8.17 11.03
CA LYS A 25 -0.63 -8.15 10.64
C LYS A 25 -0.30 -6.84 9.92
N ILE A 26 -1.16 -6.40 9.01
CA ILE A 26 -0.95 -5.13 8.30
C ILE A 26 -0.89 -3.96 9.28
N TYR A 27 -1.86 -3.86 10.19
CA TYR A 27 -1.94 -2.80 11.18
C TYR A 27 -0.73 -2.80 12.13
N GLU A 28 -0.37 -3.96 12.67
CA GLU A 28 0.85 -4.12 13.49
C GLU A 28 2.10 -3.73 12.71
N THR A 29 2.16 -4.05 11.42
CA THR A 29 3.31 -3.64 10.60
C THR A 29 3.33 -2.12 10.46
N PHE A 30 2.19 -1.46 10.24
CA PHE A 30 2.08 0.00 10.22
C PHE A 30 2.44 0.66 11.56
N LEU A 31 2.09 0.07 12.70
CA LEU A 31 2.51 0.59 14.01
C LEU A 31 4.03 0.52 14.20
N ASN A 32 4.68 -0.49 13.61
CA ASN A 32 6.12 -0.68 13.70
C ASN A 32 6.92 0.01 12.58
N PHE A 33 6.26 0.82 11.71
CA PHE A 33 6.91 1.51 10.59
C PHE A 33 8.04 2.46 11.03
N GLU A 34 8.02 2.93 12.28
CA GLU A 34 8.97 3.92 12.82
C GLU A 34 10.43 3.46 12.82
N LEU A 35 10.66 2.15 12.76
CA LEU A 35 12.00 1.55 12.82
C LEU A 35 12.60 1.26 11.44
N GLU A 36 11.83 1.43 10.37
CA GLU A 36 12.19 1.00 9.02
C GLU A 36 12.67 2.14 8.13
N THR A 37 13.58 1.82 7.20
CA THR A 37 14.02 2.78 6.18
C THR A 37 12.86 3.13 5.24
N LYS A 38 12.87 4.31 4.62
CA LYS A 38 11.86 4.70 3.62
C LYS A 38 11.72 3.67 2.49
N ALA A 39 12.83 3.10 2.02
CA ALA A 39 12.81 2.04 1.02
C ALA A 39 12.09 0.76 1.51
N ALA A 40 12.26 0.38 2.78
CA ALA A 40 11.58 -0.76 3.38
C ALA A 40 10.07 -0.50 3.55
N GLN A 41 9.70 0.71 3.98
CA GLN A 41 8.31 1.17 4.04
C GLN A 41 7.63 1.10 2.67
N ASP A 42 8.33 1.57 1.64
CA ASP A 42 7.85 1.63 0.27
C ASP A 42 7.68 0.23 -0.35
N LYS A 43 8.66 -0.65 -0.10
CA LYS A 43 8.59 -2.07 -0.46
C LYS A 43 7.38 -2.73 0.18
N LEU A 44 7.19 -2.53 1.48
CA LEU A 44 6.10 -3.14 2.23
C LEU A 44 4.72 -2.70 1.72
N LEU A 45 4.53 -1.39 1.48
CA LEU A 45 3.26 -0.90 0.91
C LEU A 45 3.03 -1.44 -0.51
N CYS A 46 4.10 -1.63 -1.29
CA CYS A 46 4.00 -2.34 -2.57
C CYS A 46 3.56 -3.80 -2.38
N GLU A 47 4.18 -4.54 -1.45
CA GLU A 47 3.84 -5.94 -1.19
C GLU A 47 2.39 -6.11 -0.74
N MET A 48 1.92 -5.18 0.09
CA MET A 48 0.54 -5.14 0.54
C MET A 48 -0.44 -4.84 -0.60
N SER A 49 -0.07 -3.95 -1.52
CA SER A 49 -0.97 -3.50 -2.59
C SER A 49 -1.03 -4.50 -3.75
N PHE A 50 0.11 -5.08 -4.13
CA PHE A 50 0.24 -5.92 -5.33
C PHE A 50 0.42 -7.40 -5.03
N CYS A 51 1.19 -7.73 -3.97
CA CYS A 51 1.68 -9.09 -3.74
C CYS A 51 0.88 -9.89 -2.71
N HIS A 52 -0.03 -9.27 -1.97
CA HIS A 52 -0.81 -9.93 -0.91
C HIS A 52 0.08 -10.64 0.14
N PHE A 53 1.30 -10.13 0.35
CA PHE A 53 2.37 -10.77 1.14
C PHE A 53 2.87 -12.14 0.64
N GLU A 54 2.60 -12.50 -0.61
CA GLU A 54 3.10 -13.70 -1.26
C GLU A 54 4.11 -13.32 -2.36
N ASP A 55 5.14 -14.14 -2.56
CA ASP A 55 6.11 -13.91 -3.64
C ASP A 55 5.70 -14.62 -4.94
N LYS A 56 4.47 -14.37 -5.39
CA LYS A 56 3.97 -14.90 -6.66
C LYS A 56 4.58 -14.11 -7.81
N ASN A 57 5.04 -14.79 -8.86
CA ASN A 57 5.62 -14.15 -10.05
C ASN A 57 6.76 -13.15 -9.74
N ASN A 58 7.59 -13.42 -8.72
CA ASN A 58 8.65 -12.51 -8.24
C ASN A 58 8.13 -11.12 -7.82
N CYS A 59 6.92 -11.04 -7.27
CA CYS A 59 6.30 -9.79 -6.85
C CYS A 59 7.12 -9.08 -5.77
N VAL A 60 7.68 -9.80 -4.80
CA VAL A 60 8.50 -9.21 -3.72
C VAL A 60 9.76 -8.56 -4.27
N ALA A 61 10.45 -9.24 -5.18
CA ALA A 61 11.63 -8.68 -5.85
C ALA A 61 11.28 -7.45 -6.70
N SER A 62 10.10 -7.45 -7.32
CA SER A 62 9.59 -6.29 -8.09
C SER A 62 9.27 -5.11 -7.17
N CYS A 63 8.70 -5.36 -5.99
CA CYS A 63 8.46 -4.32 -4.98
C CYS A 63 9.74 -3.71 -4.41
N GLN A 64 10.79 -4.51 -4.22
CA GLN A 64 12.11 -4.01 -3.83
C GLN A 64 12.65 -3.01 -4.86
N LYS A 65 12.56 -3.34 -6.15
CA LYS A 65 13.02 -2.46 -7.24
C LYS A 65 12.14 -1.21 -7.36
N TRP A 66 10.83 -1.39 -7.30
CA TRP A 66 9.88 -0.27 -7.38
C TRP A 66 10.10 0.75 -6.26
N GLY A 67 10.33 0.30 -5.02
CA GLY A 67 10.63 1.17 -3.89
C GLY A 67 11.89 2.02 -4.09
N ALA A 68 12.87 1.54 -4.86
CA ALA A 68 14.08 2.27 -5.18
C ALA A 68 13.91 3.30 -6.32
N GLU A 69 12.95 3.08 -7.23
CA GLU A 69 12.78 3.86 -8.48
C GLU A 69 11.61 4.86 -8.44
N LYS A 70 10.79 4.84 -7.39
CA LYS A 70 9.57 5.65 -7.33
C LYS A 70 9.81 7.11 -6.93
N ASN A 71 8.88 7.97 -7.35
CA ASN A 71 8.81 9.37 -6.98
C ASN A 71 8.20 9.54 -5.61
N GLN A 72 9.07 9.82 -4.64
CA GLN A 72 8.69 9.95 -3.25
C GLN A 72 7.68 11.08 -3.00
N THR A 73 7.82 12.23 -3.66
CA THR A 73 6.94 13.38 -3.45
C THR A 73 5.52 13.10 -3.95
N VAL A 74 5.40 12.41 -5.09
CA VAL A 74 4.10 12.08 -5.69
C VAL A 74 3.38 11.00 -4.88
N PHE A 75 4.13 10.06 -4.29
CA PHE A 75 3.57 8.96 -3.52
C PHE A 75 2.79 9.41 -2.28
N GLU A 76 3.30 10.42 -1.57
CA GLU A 76 2.65 10.98 -0.38
C GLU A 76 1.30 11.64 -0.72
N ASP A 77 1.18 12.20 -1.91
CA ASP A 77 -0.09 12.77 -2.40
C ASP A 77 -1.09 11.71 -2.86
N ILE A 78 -0.63 10.50 -3.22
CA ILE A 78 -1.52 9.40 -3.60
C ILE A 78 -2.01 8.64 -2.37
N ILE A 79 -1.22 8.54 -1.29
CA ILE A 79 -1.71 8.00 -0.01
C ILE A 79 -2.99 8.74 0.45
N LYS A 80 -3.06 10.06 0.22
CA LYS A 80 -4.26 10.86 0.49
C LYS A 80 -5.45 10.50 -0.41
N GLN A 81 -5.21 9.94 -1.58
CA GLN A 81 -6.21 9.54 -2.57
C GLN A 81 -6.62 8.07 -2.44
N PHE A 82 -5.77 7.20 -1.87
CA PHE A 82 -6.06 5.78 -1.67
C PHE A 82 -7.30 5.53 -0.80
N SER A 83 -7.63 6.43 0.13
CA SER A 83 -8.89 6.34 0.90
C SER A 83 -10.16 6.47 0.03
N LYS A 84 -10.01 6.82 -1.25
CA LYS A 84 -11.09 6.93 -2.25
C LYS A 84 -10.87 5.96 -3.42
N ALA A 85 -9.87 5.08 -3.34
CA ALA A 85 -9.56 4.18 -4.42
C ALA A 85 -10.70 3.16 -4.61
N THR A 86 -11.09 2.98 -5.87
CA THR A 86 -11.95 1.89 -6.29
C THR A 86 -11.10 0.71 -6.72
N VAL A 87 -11.66 -0.50 -6.63
CA VAL A 87 -11.08 -1.71 -7.20
C VAL A 87 -10.70 -1.45 -8.66
N VAL A 88 -9.46 -1.73 -9.03
CA VAL A 88 -8.96 -1.52 -10.38
C VAL A 88 -9.60 -2.51 -11.34
N ALA A 89 -10.12 -2.04 -12.47
CA ALA A 89 -10.91 -2.89 -13.35
C ALA A 89 -10.05 -3.89 -14.16
N ASN A 90 -8.83 -3.50 -14.54
CA ASN A 90 -7.96 -4.31 -15.42
C ASN A 90 -6.46 -3.96 -15.25
N GLU A 91 -5.59 -4.82 -15.77
CA GLU A 91 -4.12 -4.65 -15.70
C GLU A 91 -3.63 -3.33 -16.32
N LYS A 92 -4.30 -2.84 -17.38
CA LYS A 92 -3.92 -1.56 -18.01
C LYS A 92 -4.16 -0.38 -17.07
N GLU A 93 -5.31 -0.34 -16.42
CA GLU A 93 -5.61 0.68 -15.41
C GLU A 93 -4.67 0.56 -14.21
N CYS A 94 -4.36 -0.66 -13.78
CA CYS A 94 -3.38 -0.92 -12.72
C CYS A 94 -2.02 -0.32 -13.08
N GLY A 95 -1.55 -0.62 -14.30
CA GLY A 95 -0.28 -0.13 -14.81
C GLY A 95 -0.23 1.40 -14.81
N ALA A 96 -1.29 2.06 -15.29
CA ALA A 96 -1.38 3.51 -15.28
C ALA A 96 -1.32 4.11 -13.87
N ARG A 97 -2.03 3.51 -12.89
CA ARG A 97 -1.99 3.96 -11.49
C ARG A 97 -0.61 3.77 -10.86
N CYS A 98 0.03 2.62 -11.10
CA CYS A 98 1.39 2.35 -10.61
C CYS A 98 2.41 3.30 -11.24
N GLN A 99 2.32 3.54 -12.55
CA GLN A 99 3.25 4.39 -13.28
C GLN A 99 3.14 5.87 -12.93
N PHE A 100 2.00 6.30 -12.38
CA PHE A 100 1.80 7.68 -11.97
C PHE A 100 2.81 8.13 -10.89
N VAL A 101 3.37 7.20 -10.10
CA VAL A 101 4.46 7.51 -9.15
C VAL A 101 5.85 7.29 -9.70
N CYS A 102 6.03 6.83 -10.93
CA CYS A 102 7.35 6.53 -11.44
C CYS A 102 8.12 7.80 -11.80
N GLN A 103 9.41 7.87 -11.43
CA GLN A 103 10.29 8.95 -11.90
C GLN A 103 10.84 8.66 -13.30
N ASN A 104 11.12 7.40 -13.60
CA ASN A 104 11.88 6.98 -14.78
C ASN A 104 11.26 5.75 -15.49
N GLU A 105 11.75 5.43 -16.69
CA GLU A 105 11.32 4.28 -17.50
C GLU A 105 11.44 2.91 -16.80
N PRO A 106 12.52 2.57 -16.06
CA PRO A 106 12.62 1.26 -15.40
C PRO A 106 11.47 0.97 -14.44
N CYS A 107 10.93 2.00 -13.79
CA CYS A 107 9.75 1.88 -12.92
C CYS A 107 8.49 1.50 -13.70
N LYS A 108 8.36 1.90 -14.97
CA LYS A 108 7.19 1.57 -15.80
C LYS A 108 7.10 0.09 -16.14
N ASP A 109 8.23 -0.54 -16.44
CA ASP A 109 8.31 -1.98 -16.70
C ASP A 109 8.04 -2.79 -15.43
N ILE A 110 8.55 -2.32 -14.29
CA ILE A 110 8.28 -2.91 -12.98
C ILE A 110 6.78 -2.88 -12.69
N CYS A 111 6.10 -1.78 -12.96
CA CYS A 111 4.65 -1.66 -12.79
C CYS A 111 3.86 -2.68 -13.62
N SER A 112 4.28 -2.97 -14.85
CA SER A 112 3.61 -4.02 -15.65
C SER A 112 3.75 -5.40 -14.99
N SER A 113 4.92 -5.70 -14.43
CA SER A 113 5.17 -6.96 -13.74
C SER A 113 4.36 -7.07 -12.44
N LEU A 114 4.32 -6.01 -11.65
CA LEU A 114 3.52 -5.93 -10.42
C LEU A 114 2.03 -6.08 -10.70
N CYS A 115 1.52 -5.43 -11.73
CA CYS A 115 0.11 -5.54 -12.11
C CYS A 115 -0.26 -6.92 -12.63
N SER A 116 0.60 -7.56 -13.43
CA SER A 116 0.38 -8.94 -13.84
C SER A 116 0.40 -9.91 -12.65
N ALA A 117 1.32 -9.71 -11.70
CA ALA A 117 1.33 -10.48 -10.45
C ALA A 117 0.03 -10.28 -9.66
N HIS A 118 -0.39 -9.03 -9.45
CA HIS A 118 -1.62 -8.69 -8.74
C HIS A 118 -2.87 -9.29 -9.40
N PHE A 119 -3.00 -9.22 -10.72
CA PHE A 119 -4.15 -9.78 -11.45
C PHE A 119 -4.13 -11.31 -11.53
N SER A 120 -3.03 -11.96 -11.14
CA SER A 120 -2.96 -13.42 -11.09
C SER A 120 -3.65 -14.02 -9.84
N TYR A 121 -4.00 -13.20 -8.84
CA TYR A 121 -4.70 -13.66 -7.64
C TYR A 121 -6.21 -13.80 -7.92
N PRO A 122 -6.83 -14.96 -7.63
CA PRO A 122 -8.23 -15.20 -7.95
C PRO A 122 -9.19 -14.33 -7.13
N ASP A 123 -8.81 -13.98 -5.89
CA ASP A 123 -9.53 -13.15 -4.92
C ASP A 123 -9.07 -11.68 -4.92
N ARG A 124 -8.36 -11.26 -5.98
CA ARG A 124 -7.78 -9.91 -6.09
C ARG A 124 -8.79 -8.79 -5.89
N ALA A 125 -10.00 -8.93 -6.44
CA ALA A 125 -11.01 -7.88 -6.35
C ALA A 125 -11.52 -7.71 -4.91
N GLU A 126 -11.77 -8.82 -4.22
CA GLU A 126 -12.15 -8.85 -2.81
C GLU A 126 -11.02 -8.31 -1.91
N TYR A 127 -9.79 -8.77 -2.14
CA TYR A 127 -8.60 -8.29 -1.44
C TYR A 127 -8.43 -6.78 -1.59
N GLU A 128 -8.48 -6.26 -2.82
CA GLU A 128 -8.29 -4.84 -3.08
C GLU A 128 -9.41 -4.00 -2.43
N GLY A 129 -10.65 -4.49 -2.49
CA GLY A 129 -11.78 -3.85 -1.82
C GLY A 129 -11.60 -3.76 -0.30
N GLU A 130 -11.21 -4.87 0.33
CA GLU A 130 -10.93 -4.91 1.77
C GLU A 130 -9.71 -4.05 2.14
N PHE A 131 -8.65 -4.12 1.36
CA PHE A 131 -7.45 -3.32 1.54
C PHE A 131 -7.75 -1.81 1.49
N ASN A 132 -8.47 -1.35 0.46
CA ASN A 132 -8.85 0.06 0.32
C ASN A 132 -9.74 0.52 1.49
N LYS A 133 -10.70 -0.31 1.94
CA LYS A 133 -11.53 -0.03 3.11
C LYS A 133 -10.67 0.07 4.38
N PHE A 134 -9.81 -0.92 4.62
CA PHE A 134 -8.91 -0.96 5.78
C PHE A 134 -7.99 0.25 5.81
N PHE A 135 -7.35 0.58 4.69
CA PHE A 135 -6.46 1.72 4.59
C PHE A 135 -7.21 3.03 4.86
N GLY A 136 -8.46 3.17 4.38
CA GLY A 136 -9.35 4.26 4.74
C GLY A 136 -9.56 4.41 6.26
N VAL A 137 -9.85 3.31 6.96
CA VAL A 137 -10.02 3.28 8.42
C VAL A 137 -8.75 3.70 9.14
N VAL A 138 -7.59 3.14 8.76
CA VAL A 138 -6.28 3.50 9.36
C VAL A 138 -6.01 5.00 9.19
N MET A 139 -6.21 5.54 7.99
CA MET A 139 -5.95 6.95 7.70
C MET A 139 -6.92 7.89 8.42
N GLU A 140 -8.18 7.49 8.60
CA GLU A 140 -9.15 8.27 9.40
C GLU A 140 -8.82 8.27 10.88
N ASP A 141 -8.38 7.13 11.41
CA ASP A 141 -7.91 7.02 12.79
C ASP A 141 -6.70 7.94 13.03
N SER A 142 -5.68 7.89 12.18
CA SER A 142 -4.51 8.79 12.32
C SER A 142 -4.91 10.27 12.30
N LYS A 143 -5.92 10.65 11.50
CA LYS A 143 -6.46 12.03 11.47
C LYS A 143 -7.08 12.44 12.80
N LYS A 144 -7.87 11.58 13.42
CA LYS A 144 -8.57 11.87 14.68
C LYS A 144 -7.60 12.08 15.84
N ASN A 145 -6.51 11.33 15.85
CA ASN A 145 -5.57 11.32 16.97
C ASN A 145 -4.46 12.38 16.88
N GLY A 146 -4.46 13.20 15.82
CA GLY A 146 -3.41 14.21 15.61
C GLY A 146 -2.07 13.63 15.14
N ASP A 147 -2.06 12.33 14.89
CA ASP A 147 -0.96 11.52 14.37
C ASP A 147 -0.80 11.62 12.87
N TYR A 148 -1.71 12.37 12.25
CA TYR A 148 -1.63 12.67 10.84
C TYR A 148 -0.38 13.47 10.56
N VAL A 149 0.62 12.76 10.07
CA VAL A 149 1.90 13.33 9.71
C VAL A 149 1.67 14.38 8.65
N ARG A 150 2.00 15.62 9.03
CA ARG A 150 2.42 16.63 8.06
C ARG A 150 3.66 16.06 7.39
N TYR A 151 3.50 15.51 6.21
CA TYR A 151 4.61 15.39 5.26
C TYR A 151 5.08 16.83 5.00
N SER A 152 6.11 17.23 5.74
CA SER A 152 6.71 18.54 5.58
C SER A 152 7.31 18.60 4.19
N LYS A 153 6.95 19.65 3.45
CA LYS A 153 7.47 20.01 2.13
C LYS A 153 8.98 19.85 2.01
#